data_AF-D7C8W1-F1
#
_entry.id   AF-D7C8W1-F1
#
_cell.length_a   1.000
_cell.length_b   1.000
_cell.length_c   1.000
_cell.angle_alpha   90.00
_cell.angle_beta   90.00
_cell.angle_gamma   90.00
#
_symmetry.space_group_name_H-M   'P 1'
#
loop_
_entity.id
_entity.type
_entity.pdbx_description
1 polymer ?
#
loop_
_entity_poly.entity_id
_entity_poly.type
_entity_poly.pdbx_seq_one_letter_code
_entity_poly.pdbx_strand_id
1 'polypeptide(L)'
;MDDRSKVRTGLAAVAALCAVATAPGPGGQAWAAPADGAAEARPYRTEGTLIHGTDDAEGAPLLKPGLGYVDSIAAGQKRYYSVRLDATSGAYVSAVAAPRPGAGVVSYQDRVKVTLASPDGTTCGSSDRKIEANGVAYPLADYVARQVASGSVASCRKAGRYVVTVERGAGSQDPAGWPLELRLMVEPPVKGGDTGQAPESSWRTTPPELPRGKARWRQGGTGFNDARPLSTGVWADQIRPGETHFYRVPVDWGQRLDATAELSAAKTGEAAGVNDALGLRVFNPARGLTKKSSFEAYEGQEAQAGADTVPVAYGNRSARADYSVRTMSFAGWYYLAVTVNPDVTRFFKGTVPLTLRVRISGTAKAGPTYDGDAVRAGFGLTDADRREAAQAPATGDDAVAAADDTDKGRLRLVGYVSYAVGALLLLGLGGWTLAARRRAPAAAAPASGPGRHRRYGPPPAW
;
A
#
# COMPACT_ATOMS: atom_id res chain seq x y z
N MET A 1 -40.39 45.37 -72.06
CA MET A 1 -39.64 45.85 -73.22
C MET A 1 -38.17 45.73 -72.86
N ASP A 2 -37.38 44.72 -73.22
CA ASP A 2 -37.55 43.45 -73.99
C ASP A 2 -36.24 42.64 -73.74
N ASP A 3 -36.06 41.33 -73.96
CA ASP A 3 -36.90 40.16 -74.25
C ASP A 3 -36.14 38.90 -73.75
N ARG A 4 -36.71 37.71 -73.95
CA ARG A 4 -36.34 36.38 -73.49
C ARG A 4 -35.10 35.75 -74.17
N SER A 5 -34.74 34.58 -73.64
CA SER A 5 -34.17 33.39 -74.36
C SER A 5 -32.64 33.44 -74.64
N LYS A 6 -31.86 32.35 -74.76
CA LYS A 6 -32.04 30.89 -75.00
C LYS A 6 -31.01 30.09 -74.16
N VAL A 7 -31.35 29.02 -73.43
CA VAL A 7 -31.50 27.59 -73.83
C VAL A 7 -30.18 26.77 -74.00
N ARG A 8 -30.07 25.70 -73.18
CA ARG A 8 -29.42 24.37 -73.37
C ARG A 8 -27.96 24.05 -72.96
N THR A 9 -27.91 23.11 -71.98
CA THR A 9 -27.09 21.87 -71.85
C THR A 9 -25.56 21.89 -71.75
N GLY A 10 -25.07 21.30 -70.65
CA GLY A 10 -23.76 20.65 -70.51
C GLY A 10 -23.76 19.71 -69.29
N LEU A 11 -23.47 18.42 -69.50
CA LEU A 11 -23.28 17.44 -68.41
C LEU A 11 -21.92 17.65 -67.73
N ALA A 12 -21.86 17.52 -66.40
CA ALA A 12 -20.88 16.66 -65.70
C ALA A 12 -21.16 16.69 -64.18
N ALA A 13 -20.92 15.56 -63.50
CA ALA A 13 -21.16 15.41 -62.07
C ALA A 13 -19.85 15.46 -61.26
N VAL A 14 -19.91 16.03 -60.05
CA VAL A 14 -19.18 15.53 -58.87
C VAL A 14 -20.07 15.70 -57.65
N ALA A 15 -20.59 14.60 -57.10
CA ALA A 15 -21.20 14.56 -55.79
C ALA A 15 -20.19 13.99 -54.79
N ALA A 16 -19.69 14.84 -53.88
CA ALA A 16 -18.74 14.42 -52.86
C ALA A 16 -19.48 13.94 -51.59
N LEU A 17 -19.81 12.64 -51.53
CA LEU A 17 -20.14 11.99 -50.26
C LEU A 17 -18.85 11.76 -49.47
N CYS A 18 -18.73 12.38 -48.29
CA CYS A 18 -17.80 11.92 -47.26
C CYS A 18 -18.47 10.84 -46.42
N ALA A 19 -18.41 9.59 -46.89
CA ALA A 19 -18.77 8.43 -46.09
C ALA A 19 -17.69 8.19 -45.02
N VAL A 20 -18.09 8.16 -43.74
CA VAL A 20 -17.20 7.73 -42.66
C VAL A 20 -17.04 6.21 -42.77
N ALA A 21 -15.87 5.76 -43.22
CA ALA A 21 -15.58 4.35 -43.36
C ALA A 21 -15.38 3.66 -42.00
N THR A 22 -16.37 2.87 -41.58
CA THR A 22 -16.20 1.87 -40.52
C THR A 22 -15.51 0.63 -41.10
N ALA A 23 -14.20 0.53 -40.94
CA ALA A 23 -13.44 -0.68 -41.26
C ALA A 23 -13.26 -1.55 -40.00
N PRO A 24 -13.72 -2.82 -39.97
CA PRO A 24 -13.41 -3.73 -38.87
C PRO A 24 -11.96 -4.21 -39.00
N GLY A 25 -11.05 -3.62 -38.21
CA GLY A 25 -9.67 -4.08 -38.11
C GLY A 25 -9.57 -5.43 -37.38
N PRO A 26 -8.74 -6.38 -37.83
CA PRO A 26 -8.59 -7.68 -37.17
C PRO A 26 -7.77 -7.55 -35.87
N GLY A 27 -8.27 -8.14 -34.79
CA GLY A 27 -7.44 -8.46 -33.62
C GLY A 27 -7.13 -7.33 -32.63
N GLY A 28 -7.97 -6.30 -32.54
CA GLY A 28 -7.92 -5.37 -31.41
C GLY A 28 -8.29 -6.09 -30.11
N GLN A 29 -7.29 -6.53 -29.34
CA GLN A 29 -7.53 -7.04 -27.98
C GLN A 29 -8.15 -5.93 -27.15
N ALA A 30 -9.37 -6.15 -26.64
CA ALA A 30 -10.06 -5.19 -25.79
C ALA A 30 -9.22 -4.94 -24.54
N TRP A 31 -8.69 -3.71 -24.42
CA TRP A 31 -7.97 -3.30 -23.23
C TRP A 31 -8.92 -3.37 -22.04
N ALA A 32 -8.56 -4.18 -21.04
CA ALA A 32 -9.27 -4.16 -19.77
C ALA A 32 -9.20 -2.73 -19.24
N ALA A 33 -10.37 -2.11 -19.01
CA ALA A 33 -10.44 -0.90 -18.21
C ALA A 33 -9.75 -1.15 -16.86
N PRO A 34 -9.13 -0.14 -16.24
CA PRO A 34 -8.63 -0.30 -14.87
C PRO A 34 -9.77 -0.85 -14.01
N ALA A 35 -9.54 -1.96 -13.30
CA ALA A 35 -10.58 -2.56 -12.47
C ALA A 35 -11.17 -1.48 -11.56
N ASP A 36 -12.48 -1.24 -11.63
CA ASP A 36 -13.12 -0.04 -11.05
C ASP A 36 -12.79 0.13 -9.54
N GLY A 37 -12.51 -0.98 -8.85
CA GLY A 37 -12.10 -1.01 -7.46
C GLY A 37 -10.72 -0.42 -7.14
N ALA A 38 -9.84 -0.21 -8.12
CA ALA A 38 -8.50 0.34 -7.94
C ALA A 38 -8.39 1.87 -8.16
N ALA A 39 -9.44 2.52 -8.67
CA ALA A 39 -9.36 3.91 -9.13
C ALA A 39 -9.07 4.94 -8.00
N GLU A 40 -9.50 4.64 -6.76
CA GLU A 40 -9.23 5.47 -5.58
C GLU A 40 -8.00 5.01 -4.74
N ALA A 41 -7.33 3.93 -5.14
CA ALA A 41 -6.21 3.38 -4.36
C ALA A 41 -4.98 4.30 -4.44
N ARG A 42 -4.41 4.67 -3.29
CA ARG A 42 -3.17 5.47 -3.22
C ARG A 42 -2.01 4.69 -3.86
N PRO A 43 -1.28 5.28 -4.83
CA PRO A 43 -0.08 4.69 -5.38
C PRO A 43 1.07 4.74 -4.37
N TYR A 44 2.12 3.95 -4.64
CA TYR A 44 3.36 4.03 -3.86
C TYR A 44 3.98 5.42 -3.96
N ARG A 45 4.30 6.02 -2.80
CA ARG A 45 4.99 7.32 -2.75
C ARG A 45 6.50 7.13 -2.74
N THR A 46 7.12 7.38 -3.89
CA THR A 46 8.58 7.56 -3.98
C THR A 46 9.01 8.85 -3.29
N GLU A 47 10.14 8.82 -2.60
CA GLU A 47 10.79 10.02 -2.05
C GLU A 47 12.31 9.95 -2.27
N GLY A 48 12.91 11.07 -2.70
CA GLY A 48 14.34 11.14 -2.94
C GLY A 48 14.75 12.22 -3.94
N THR A 49 16.04 12.28 -4.23
CA THR A 49 16.62 13.17 -5.24
C THR A 49 16.39 12.57 -6.64
N LEU A 50 15.89 13.37 -7.58
CA LEU A 50 15.75 12.94 -8.97
C LEU A 50 17.11 12.54 -9.55
N ILE A 51 17.16 11.37 -10.18
CA ILE A 51 18.32 10.86 -10.91
C ILE A 51 17.82 10.29 -12.24
N HIS A 52 18.69 10.27 -13.25
CA HIS A 52 18.37 9.67 -14.55
C HIS A 52 19.43 8.64 -14.89
N GLY A 53 19.07 7.36 -14.79
CA GLY A 53 19.90 6.25 -15.22
C GLY A 53 20.18 6.34 -16.71
N THR A 54 21.41 6.07 -17.11
CA THR A 54 21.82 6.02 -18.52
C THR A 54 21.45 4.68 -19.15
N ASP A 55 21.59 4.58 -20.47
CA ASP A 55 21.36 3.35 -21.24
C ASP A 55 22.65 2.50 -21.39
N ASP A 56 23.78 2.99 -20.86
CA ASP A 56 25.07 2.30 -20.75
C ASP A 56 25.73 2.53 -19.37
N ALA A 57 26.80 1.79 -19.08
CA ALA A 57 27.52 1.84 -17.79
C ALA A 57 28.57 2.97 -17.69
N GLU A 58 29.00 3.56 -18.81
CA GLU A 58 30.05 4.57 -18.86
C GLU A 58 29.51 5.89 -18.29
N GLY A 59 28.36 6.35 -18.81
CA GLY A 59 27.67 7.56 -18.35
C GLY A 59 26.96 7.44 -16.99
N ALA A 60 26.91 6.25 -16.40
CA ALA A 60 26.04 5.95 -15.26
C ALA A 60 26.24 6.89 -14.04
N PRO A 61 25.18 7.57 -13.56
CA PRO A 61 25.29 8.56 -12.49
C PRO A 61 25.59 7.90 -11.13
N LEU A 62 26.12 8.68 -10.18
CA LEU A 62 26.61 8.18 -8.90
C LEU A 62 25.53 8.25 -7.79
N LEU A 63 25.10 7.09 -7.29
CA LEU A 63 24.35 6.97 -6.05
C LEU A 63 25.31 7.13 -4.86
N LYS A 64 24.99 8.03 -3.93
CA LYS A 64 25.75 8.25 -2.69
C LYS A 64 25.06 7.56 -1.50
N PRO A 65 25.82 7.06 -0.50
CA PRO A 65 25.23 6.46 0.69
C PRO A 65 24.36 7.47 1.46
N GLY A 66 23.29 6.99 2.07
CA GLY A 66 22.42 7.81 2.94
C GLY A 66 21.43 8.74 2.22
N LEU A 67 21.46 8.78 0.88
CA LEU A 67 20.45 9.47 0.07
C LEU A 67 19.48 8.46 -0.58
N GLY A 68 18.20 8.81 -0.60
CA GLY A 68 17.21 8.19 -1.48
C GLY A 68 17.20 8.90 -2.84
N TYR A 69 16.97 8.14 -3.90
CA TYR A 69 16.94 8.61 -5.28
C TYR A 69 15.68 8.12 -5.99
N VAL A 70 15.17 8.91 -6.93
CA VAL A 70 13.97 8.58 -7.72
C VAL A 70 14.21 8.74 -9.21
N ASP A 71 13.63 7.85 -10.01
CA ASP A 71 13.70 7.78 -11.47
C ASP A 71 12.42 7.10 -12.01
N SER A 72 12.35 6.76 -13.30
CA SER A 72 11.28 5.96 -13.89
C SER A 72 11.82 4.90 -14.86
N ILE A 73 11.16 3.75 -14.93
CA ILE A 73 11.56 2.61 -15.78
C ILE A 73 10.39 2.07 -16.64
N ALA A 74 10.55 2.17 -17.95
CA ALA A 74 9.60 1.66 -18.94
C ALA A 74 9.68 0.14 -19.11
N ALA A 75 8.65 -0.48 -19.70
CA ALA A 75 8.64 -1.92 -19.98
C ALA A 75 9.79 -2.31 -20.92
N GLY A 76 10.51 -3.39 -20.60
CA GLY A 76 11.72 -3.81 -21.32
C GLY A 76 12.93 -2.88 -21.18
N GLN A 77 12.84 -1.78 -20.41
CA GLN A 77 13.94 -0.83 -20.26
C GLN A 77 14.98 -1.33 -19.25
N LYS A 78 16.24 -1.00 -19.55
CA LYS A 78 17.40 -1.23 -18.70
C LYS A 78 18.06 0.11 -18.39
N ARG A 79 18.26 0.41 -17.11
CA ARG A 79 18.88 1.64 -16.61
C ARG A 79 20.15 1.31 -15.82
N TYR A 80 21.18 2.12 -16.02
CA TYR A 80 22.46 1.97 -15.36
C TYR A 80 22.73 3.13 -14.41
N TYR A 81 23.21 2.79 -13.22
CA TYR A 81 23.67 3.68 -12.17
C TYR A 81 25.03 3.18 -11.68
N SER A 82 25.67 3.92 -10.79
CA SER A 82 26.97 3.56 -10.25
C SER A 82 27.07 3.82 -8.76
N VAL A 83 27.94 3.08 -8.09
CA VAL A 83 28.32 3.30 -6.69
C VAL A 83 29.84 3.27 -6.58
N ARG A 84 30.39 4.03 -5.63
CA ARG A 84 31.83 4.00 -5.33
C ARG A 84 32.05 3.35 -3.97
N LEU A 85 32.77 2.23 -3.95
CA LEU A 85 32.96 1.40 -2.77
C LEU A 85 34.46 1.29 -2.44
N ASP A 86 34.77 1.16 -1.16
CA ASP A 86 36.12 0.91 -0.62
C ASP A 86 36.51 -0.58 -0.74
N ALA A 87 37.53 -1.04 -0.02
CA ALA A 87 37.91 -2.46 0.03
C ALA A 87 37.26 -3.27 1.18
N THR A 88 36.58 -2.61 2.13
CA THR A 88 36.35 -3.15 3.49
C THR A 88 34.90 -3.10 3.98
N SER A 89 34.06 -2.22 3.43
CA SER A 89 32.67 -2.01 3.86
C SER A 89 31.68 -2.89 3.08
N GLY A 90 30.67 -3.40 3.77
CA GLY A 90 29.50 -4.01 3.13
C GLY A 90 28.71 -2.95 2.36
N ALA A 91 28.09 -3.32 1.25
CA ALA A 91 27.26 -2.39 0.48
C ALA A 91 26.00 -3.06 -0.02
N TYR A 92 24.89 -2.33 0.05
CA TYR A 92 23.54 -2.81 -0.25
C TYR A 92 22.85 -1.76 -1.10
N VAL A 93 22.51 -2.10 -2.33
CA VAL A 93 21.78 -1.22 -3.24
C VAL A 93 20.39 -1.79 -3.45
N SER A 94 19.39 -1.11 -2.89
CA SER A 94 17.99 -1.47 -3.05
C SER A 94 17.38 -0.75 -4.24
N ALA A 95 16.53 -1.44 -4.99
CA ALA A 95 15.61 -0.83 -5.96
C ALA A 95 14.16 -1.18 -5.59
N VAL A 96 13.26 -0.22 -5.75
CA VAL A 96 11.82 -0.39 -5.64
C VAL A 96 11.20 0.12 -6.93
N ALA A 97 10.57 -0.72 -7.76
CA ALA A 97 9.75 -0.23 -8.87
C ALA A 97 8.28 -0.50 -8.57
N ALA A 98 7.45 0.52 -8.73
CA ALA A 98 6.07 0.50 -8.29
C ALA A 98 5.09 0.72 -9.46
N PRO A 99 4.49 -0.33 -10.03
CA PRO A 99 3.29 -0.14 -10.85
C PRO A 99 2.22 0.60 -10.05
N ARG A 100 1.46 1.47 -10.71
CA ARG A 100 0.28 2.11 -10.09
C ARG A 100 -0.79 1.05 -9.75
N PRO A 101 -1.64 1.28 -8.74
CA PRO A 101 -2.83 0.46 -8.53
C PRO A 101 -3.66 0.31 -9.82
N GLY A 102 -4.17 -0.89 -10.07
CA GLY A 102 -4.91 -1.22 -11.28
C GLY A 102 -4.12 -1.07 -12.59
N ALA A 103 -2.79 -1.13 -12.56
CA ALA A 103 -1.97 -1.31 -13.77
C ALA A 103 -2.18 -2.73 -14.34
N GLY A 104 -2.10 -2.85 -15.67
CA GLY A 104 -2.24 -4.12 -16.39
C GLY A 104 -1.01 -5.03 -16.26
N VAL A 105 -0.69 -5.44 -15.03
CA VAL A 105 0.45 -6.31 -14.75
C VAL A 105 0.12 -7.78 -14.97
N VAL A 106 1.08 -8.55 -15.48
CA VAL A 106 0.94 -9.98 -15.77
C VAL A 106 1.81 -10.81 -14.84
N SER A 107 1.20 -11.73 -14.09
CA SER A 107 1.89 -12.59 -13.12
C SER A 107 3.04 -13.38 -13.76
N TYR A 108 4.16 -13.46 -13.04
CA TYR A 108 5.46 -14.03 -13.41
C TYR A 108 6.15 -13.42 -14.65
N GLN A 109 5.47 -12.62 -15.47
CA GLN A 109 6.07 -11.90 -16.59
C GLN A 109 6.64 -10.56 -16.11
N ASP A 110 5.77 -9.73 -15.52
CA ASP A 110 6.12 -8.44 -14.95
C ASP A 110 7.11 -8.57 -13.80
N ARG A 111 8.26 -7.91 -13.94
CA ARG A 111 9.41 -8.09 -13.05
C ARG A 111 10.37 -6.92 -13.04
N VAL A 112 11.15 -6.85 -11.98
CA VAL A 112 12.31 -5.97 -11.81
C VAL A 112 13.50 -6.83 -11.45
N LYS A 113 14.56 -6.75 -12.26
CA LYS A 113 15.85 -7.36 -11.97
C LYS A 113 16.84 -6.27 -11.59
N VAL A 114 17.56 -6.49 -10.50
CA VAL A 114 18.69 -5.64 -10.08
C VAL A 114 19.97 -6.45 -10.19
N THR A 115 21.07 -5.82 -10.62
CA THR A 115 22.40 -6.46 -10.70
C THR A 115 23.48 -5.48 -10.24
N LEU A 116 24.43 -5.95 -9.43
CA LEU A 116 25.64 -5.22 -9.05
C LEU A 116 26.85 -5.89 -9.72
N ALA A 117 27.65 -5.11 -10.45
CA ALA A 117 28.89 -5.56 -11.08
C ALA A 117 30.11 -4.79 -10.54
N SER A 118 31.23 -5.51 -10.37
CA SER A 118 32.55 -4.95 -10.00
C SER A 118 33.17 -4.09 -11.11
N PRO A 119 34.25 -3.35 -10.83
CA PRO A 119 34.95 -2.55 -11.85
C PRO A 119 35.46 -3.35 -13.07
N ASP A 120 35.64 -4.66 -12.94
CA ASP A 120 36.04 -5.60 -14.01
C ASP A 120 34.84 -6.34 -14.64
N GLY A 121 33.60 -5.92 -14.37
CA GLY A 121 32.38 -6.48 -14.95
C GLY A 121 31.88 -7.77 -14.28
N THR A 122 32.58 -8.32 -13.29
CA THR A 122 32.10 -9.52 -12.56
C THR A 122 30.79 -9.22 -11.82
N THR A 123 29.77 -10.08 -11.97
CA THR A 123 28.53 -9.93 -11.18
C THR A 123 28.77 -10.31 -9.72
N CYS A 124 28.50 -9.38 -8.82
CA CYS A 124 28.65 -9.52 -7.37
C CYS A 124 27.36 -9.89 -6.65
N GLY A 125 26.22 -9.55 -7.25
CA GLY A 125 24.90 -9.93 -6.78
C GLY A 125 23.84 -9.61 -7.81
N SER A 126 22.76 -10.40 -7.83
CA SER A 126 21.57 -10.12 -8.63
C SER A 126 20.32 -10.55 -7.87
N SER A 127 19.24 -9.80 -8.04
CA SER A 127 17.89 -10.13 -7.61
C SER A 127 16.93 -10.04 -8.81
N ASP A 128 15.90 -10.89 -8.83
CA ASP A 128 14.81 -10.87 -9.81
C ASP A 128 13.50 -11.00 -9.02
N ARG A 129 12.71 -9.92 -8.98
CA ARG A 129 11.40 -9.87 -8.30
C ARG A 129 10.30 -9.73 -9.32
N LYS A 130 9.24 -10.50 -9.12
CA LYS A 130 8.13 -10.66 -10.06
C LYS A 130 6.84 -10.27 -9.37
N ILE A 131 5.87 -9.78 -10.13
CA ILE A 131 4.48 -9.84 -9.71
C ILE A 131 4.10 -11.33 -9.65
N GLU A 132 3.78 -11.85 -8.48
CA GLU A 132 3.45 -13.27 -8.24
C GLU A 132 1.91 -13.46 -8.18
N ALA A 133 1.17 -12.44 -7.73
CA ALA A 133 -0.30 -12.44 -7.71
C ALA A 133 -0.92 -12.09 -9.07
N ASN A 134 -2.07 -12.69 -9.38
CA ASN A 134 -2.79 -12.45 -10.62
C ASN A 134 -3.61 -11.15 -10.54
N GLY A 135 -3.37 -10.22 -11.48
CA GLY A 135 -4.12 -8.97 -11.59
C GLY A 135 -3.83 -7.92 -10.50
N VAL A 136 -2.87 -8.16 -9.60
CA VAL A 136 -2.55 -7.22 -8.51
C VAL A 136 -1.25 -6.48 -8.79
N ALA A 137 -1.38 -5.20 -9.13
CA ALA A 137 -0.25 -4.28 -9.18
C ALA A 137 0.22 -3.89 -7.78
N TYR A 138 1.49 -4.16 -7.46
CA TYR A 138 2.09 -3.78 -6.18
C TYR A 138 3.60 -3.49 -6.31
N PRO A 139 4.22 -2.74 -5.37
CA PRO A 139 5.63 -2.40 -5.45
C PRO A 139 6.54 -3.63 -5.36
N LEU A 140 7.45 -3.77 -6.33
CA LEU A 140 8.50 -4.78 -6.35
C LEU A 140 9.78 -4.19 -5.78
N ALA A 141 10.29 -4.78 -4.69
CA ALA A 141 11.46 -4.30 -3.97
C ALA A 141 12.46 -5.41 -3.65
N ASP A 142 13.75 -5.14 -3.81
CA ASP A 142 14.85 -5.96 -3.27
C ASP A 142 16.17 -5.19 -3.25
N TYR A 143 17.23 -5.80 -2.70
CA TYR A 143 18.61 -5.32 -2.86
C TYR A 143 19.54 -6.31 -3.58
N VAL A 144 20.62 -5.75 -4.12
CA VAL A 144 21.86 -6.46 -4.44
C VAL A 144 22.95 -6.03 -3.47
N ALA A 145 23.78 -6.99 -3.05
CA ALA A 145 24.80 -6.77 -2.03
C ALA A 145 26.21 -7.04 -2.54
N ARG A 146 27.17 -6.27 -2.03
CA ARG A 146 28.59 -6.58 -2.03
C ARG A 146 28.95 -7.23 -0.69
N GLN A 147 29.40 -8.48 -0.73
CA GLN A 147 29.97 -9.15 0.44
C GLN A 147 31.51 -9.00 0.45
N VAL A 148 32.07 -8.54 1.57
CA VAL A 148 33.52 -8.32 1.75
C VAL A 148 34.27 -9.49 2.40
N ALA A 149 33.56 -10.50 2.91
CA ALA A 149 34.14 -11.66 3.56
C ALA A 149 35.02 -12.50 2.60
N SER A 150 36.04 -13.17 3.11
CA SER A 150 37.05 -13.92 2.32
C SER A 150 36.47 -14.98 1.38
N GLY A 151 35.29 -15.53 1.67
CA GLY A 151 34.57 -16.47 0.82
C GLY A 151 33.84 -15.87 -0.39
N SER A 152 33.85 -14.53 -0.58
CA SER A 152 33.26 -13.90 -1.77
C SER A 152 34.28 -13.70 -2.91
N VAL A 153 33.74 -13.60 -4.13
CA VAL A 153 34.52 -13.45 -5.37
C VAL A 153 35.49 -12.27 -5.27
N ALA A 154 36.76 -12.49 -5.59
CA ALA A 154 37.83 -11.54 -5.29
C ALA A 154 37.66 -10.16 -5.96
N SER A 155 37.11 -10.11 -7.19
CA SER A 155 36.79 -8.87 -7.89
C SER A 155 35.76 -8.01 -7.14
N CYS A 156 34.78 -8.65 -6.49
CA CYS A 156 33.75 -8.01 -5.67
C CYS A 156 34.25 -7.51 -4.31
N ARG A 157 35.52 -7.75 -3.98
CA ARG A 157 36.17 -7.22 -2.77
C ARG A 157 37.07 -6.02 -3.06
N LYS A 158 37.34 -5.68 -4.33
CA LYS A 158 38.18 -4.53 -4.72
C LYS A 158 37.48 -3.20 -4.42
N ALA A 159 38.25 -2.17 -4.08
CA ALA A 159 37.76 -0.79 -4.12
C ALA A 159 37.55 -0.34 -5.58
N GLY A 160 36.59 0.57 -5.81
CA GLY A 160 36.38 1.17 -7.14
C GLY A 160 34.96 1.61 -7.44
N ARG A 161 34.69 1.88 -8.72
CA ARG A 161 33.36 2.17 -9.27
C ARG A 161 32.69 0.84 -9.66
N TYR A 162 31.59 0.53 -8.98
CA TYR A 162 30.72 -0.59 -9.31
C TYR A 162 29.52 -0.08 -10.11
N VAL A 163 28.99 -0.92 -11.00
CA VAL A 163 27.82 -0.62 -11.82
C VAL A 163 26.59 -1.29 -11.21
N VAL A 164 25.52 -0.52 -11.06
CA VAL A 164 24.20 -1.00 -10.65
C VAL A 164 23.31 -0.96 -11.88
N THR A 165 22.71 -2.08 -12.22
CA THR A 165 21.78 -2.21 -13.35
C THR A 165 20.41 -2.52 -12.82
N VAL A 166 19.39 -1.79 -13.27
CA VAL A 166 17.97 -2.09 -13.04
C VAL A 166 17.31 -2.38 -14.38
N GLU A 167 16.58 -3.46 -14.48
CA GLU A 167 15.93 -3.93 -15.71
C GLU A 167 14.47 -4.27 -15.40
N ARG A 168 13.52 -3.67 -16.12
CA ARG A 168 12.11 -4.07 -16.09
C ARG A 168 11.86 -5.07 -17.22
N GLY A 169 11.16 -6.15 -16.91
CA GLY A 169 10.86 -7.20 -17.89
C GLY A 169 10.17 -6.67 -19.16
N ALA A 170 10.52 -7.24 -20.30
CA ALA A 170 9.76 -7.07 -21.54
C ALA A 170 8.48 -7.93 -21.51
N GLY A 171 7.43 -7.49 -22.22
CA GLY A 171 6.15 -8.22 -22.33
C GLY A 171 5.03 -7.76 -21.39
N SER A 172 5.31 -6.81 -20.48
CA SER A 172 4.29 -6.15 -19.66
C SER A 172 3.16 -5.58 -20.53
N GLN A 173 1.90 -5.77 -20.11
CA GLN A 173 0.75 -5.12 -20.75
C GLN A 173 0.51 -3.69 -20.23
N ASP A 174 1.31 -3.23 -19.24
CA ASP A 174 1.31 -1.86 -18.77
C ASP A 174 2.37 -1.01 -19.50
N PRO A 175 1.99 -0.14 -20.46
CA PRO A 175 2.94 0.69 -21.19
C PRO A 175 3.50 1.86 -20.35
N ALA A 176 2.92 2.14 -19.16
CA ALA A 176 3.38 3.24 -18.33
C ALA A 176 4.77 2.98 -17.74
N GLY A 177 5.59 4.02 -17.62
CA GLY A 177 6.83 3.96 -16.85
C GLY A 177 6.53 3.81 -15.36
N TRP A 178 7.17 2.84 -14.69
CA TRP A 178 7.01 2.65 -13.25
C TRP A 178 7.95 3.61 -12.50
N PRO A 179 7.44 4.37 -11.52
CA PRO A 179 8.28 5.02 -10.52
C PRO A 179 9.31 4.04 -9.94
N LEU A 180 10.58 4.44 -9.97
CA LEU A 180 11.72 3.67 -9.50
C LEU A 180 12.38 4.44 -8.36
N GLU A 181 12.52 3.82 -7.20
CA GLU A 181 13.26 4.37 -6.04
C GLU A 181 14.53 3.55 -5.80
N LEU A 182 15.64 4.25 -5.57
CA LEU A 182 16.97 3.67 -5.39
C LEU A 182 17.61 4.18 -4.10
N ARG A 183 18.31 3.30 -3.39
CA ARG A 183 19.06 3.67 -2.18
C ARG A 183 20.31 2.84 -2.05
N LEU A 184 21.43 3.51 -1.73
CA LEU A 184 22.68 2.87 -1.32
C LEU A 184 22.80 2.96 0.21
N MET A 185 22.97 1.81 0.85
CA MET A 185 23.39 1.69 2.25
C MET A 185 24.77 1.04 2.28
N VAL A 186 25.69 1.62 3.06
CA VAL A 186 27.05 1.11 3.24
C VAL A 186 27.22 0.75 4.70
N GLU A 187 27.40 -0.53 4.98
CA GLU A 187 27.61 -1.06 6.31
C GLU A 187 29.10 -0.94 6.65
N PRO A 188 29.48 -0.24 7.74
CA PRO A 188 30.88 -0.08 8.10
C PRO A 188 31.59 -1.43 8.32
N PRO A 189 32.93 -1.48 8.26
CA PRO A 189 33.67 -2.69 8.59
C PRO A 189 33.39 -3.15 10.02
N VAL A 190 33.34 -4.45 10.27
CA VAL A 190 33.23 -5.00 11.64
C VAL A 190 34.62 -5.21 12.22
N LYS A 191 34.83 -4.78 13.47
CA LYS A 191 36.08 -4.93 14.22
C LYS A 191 36.00 -5.85 15.44
N GLY A 192 34.83 -6.42 15.73
CA GLY A 192 34.62 -7.36 16.84
C GLY A 192 33.14 -7.57 17.16
N GLY A 193 32.85 -7.96 18.40
CA GLY A 193 31.48 -8.24 18.87
C GLY A 193 30.93 -9.57 18.37
N ASP A 194 29.63 -9.80 18.56
CA ASP A 194 28.98 -11.02 18.09
C ASP A 194 28.80 -10.99 16.56
N THR A 195 29.53 -11.88 15.88
CA THR A 195 29.47 -12.07 14.42
C THR A 195 28.89 -13.45 14.05
N GLY A 196 28.39 -14.19 15.03
CA GLY A 196 27.84 -15.53 14.85
C GLY A 196 26.59 -15.57 13.98
N GLN A 197 26.32 -16.76 13.44
CA GLN A 197 25.03 -17.08 12.84
C GLN A 197 24.04 -17.44 13.96
N ALA A 198 22.74 -17.16 13.78
CA ALA A 198 21.74 -17.65 14.70
C ALA A 198 21.73 -19.21 14.71
N PRO A 199 21.50 -19.89 15.85
CA PRO A 199 21.44 -21.36 15.90
C PRO A 199 20.13 -21.89 15.31
N GLU A 200 20.16 -22.86 14.39
CA GLU A 200 18.95 -23.33 13.68
C GLU A 200 17.81 -23.81 14.59
N SER A 201 18.15 -24.36 15.76
CA SER A 201 17.20 -24.75 16.79
C SER A 201 16.37 -23.59 17.36
N SER A 202 16.78 -22.33 17.17
CA SER A 202 16.09 -21.15 17.70
C SER A 202 14.95 -20.62 16.81
N TRP A 203 14.74 -21.19 15.62
CA TRP A 203 13.57 -20.87 14.78
C TRP A 203 12.82 -22.07 14.21
N ARG A 204 13.42 -23.28 14.17
CA ARG A 204 12.73 -24.54 13.82
C ARG A 204 11.85 -25.07 14.97
N THR A 205 11.18 -24.18 15.68
CA THR A 205 10.24 -24.46 16.79
C THR A 205 8.81 -24.13 16.36
N THR A 206 7.82 -24.51 17.18
CA THR A 206 6.45 -24.06 17.01
C THR A 206 6.40 -22.52 16.88
N PRO A 207 5.68 -21.96 15.88
CA PRO A 207 5.50 -20.52 15.77
C PRO A 207 4.88 -19.91 17.03
N PRO A 208 5.21 -18.67 17.39
CA PRO A 208 4.79 -18.09 18.66
C PRO A 208 3.42 -17.41 18.50
N GLU A 209 2.32 -18.16 18.60
CA GLU A 209 0.89 -17.76 18.83
C GLU A 209 0.25 -16.55 18.08
N LEU A 210 0.91 -15.37 18.05
CA LEU A 210 0.41 -14.02 17.72
C LEU A 210 -0.36 -13.33 18.87
N PRO A 211 -0.28 -11.99 19.05
CA PRO A 211 -0.95 -11.32 20.16
C PRO A 211 -2.47 -11.32 20.04
N ARG A 212 -3.13 -11.36 21.20
CA ARG A 212 -4.59 -11.17 21.35
C ARG A 212 -4.86 -9.91 22.17
N GLY A 213 -6.08 -9.39 22.08
CA GLY A 213 -6.53 -8.21 22.83
C GLY A 213 -7.10 -7.12 21.93
N LYS A 214 -7.33 -5.94 22.51
CA LYS A 214 -7.90 -4.78 21.81
C LYS A 214 -6.93 -4.25 20.76
N ALA A 215 -7.40 -4.12 19.52
CA ALA A 215 -6.62 -3.51 18.45
C ALA A 215 -6.40 -2.01 18.69
N ARG A 216 -5.18 -1.53 18.43
CA ARG A 216 -4.82 -0.11 18.41
C ARG A 216 -4.94 0.42 16.98
N TRP A 217 -5.58 1.57 16.78
CA TRP A 217 -5.68 2.15 15.44
C TRP A 217 -4.29 2.54 14.88
N ARG A 218 -4.05 2.21 13.61
CA ARG A 218 -2.94 2.68 12.80
C ARG A 218 -3.29 2.65 11.32
N GLN A 219 -3.47 3.81 10.71
CA GLN A 219 -3.49 3.90 9.25
C GLN A 219 -2.10 3.55 8.70
N GLY A 220 -2.04 2.67 7.70
CA GLY A 220 -0.79 2.32 7.01
C GLY A 220 -0.22 3.44 6.12
N GLY A 221 1.11 3.42 5.90
CA GLY A 221 1.83 4.36 5.03
C GLY A 221 1.79 3.95 3.55
N THR A 222 2.25 4.82 2.65
CA THR A 222 2.22 4.63 1.19
C THR A 222 3.54 4.13 0.58
N GLY A 223 4.61 4.01 1.36
CA GLY A 223 5.89 3.47 0.90
C GLY A 223 6.89 3.21 2.02
N PHE A 224 8.14 2.94 1.67
CA PHE A 224 9.20 2.71 2.66
C PHE A 224 9.57 3.98 3.46
N ASN A 225 9.22 5.16 2.94
CA ASN A 225 9.67 6.46 3.45
C ASN A 225 8.72 6.99 4.56
N ASP A 226 7.41 6.76 4.41
CA ASP A 226 6.36 7.10 5.38
C ASP A 226 5.83 5.89 6.17
N ALA A 227 6.50 4.73 6.06
CA ALA A 227 6.15 3.47 6.72
C ALA A 227 5.90 3.65 8.22
N ARG A 228 4.74 3.18 8.69
CA ARG A 228 4.19 3.56 10.00
C ARG A 228 4.69 2.64 11.12
N PRO A 229 5.16 3.19 12.26
CA PRO A 229 5.82 2.41 13.30
C PRO A 229 4.82 1.51 14.06
N LEU A 230 5.17 0.23 14.22
CA LEU A 230 4.44 -0.76 15.00
C LEU A 230 5.34 -1.43 16.04
N SER A 231 4.77 -1.73 17.20
CA SER A 231 5.35 -2.64 18.20
C SER A 231 4.64 -3.99 18.20
N THR A 232 5.12 -4.93 19.04
CA THR A 232 4.33 -6.10 19.44
C THR A 232 2.93 -5.67 19.90
N GLY A 233 1.88 -6.29 19.35
CA GLY A 233 0.49 -5.94 19.63
C GLY A 233 -0.49 -6.36 18.53
N VAL A 234 -1.73 -5.90 18.68
CA VAL A 234 -2.80 -5.98 17.67
C VAL A 234 -3.09 -4.57 17.18
N TRP A 235 -3.16 -4.39 15.87
CA TRP A 235 -3.34 -3.11 15.20
C TRP A 235 -4.52 -3.17 14.23
N ALA A 236 -5.31 -2.11 14.15
CA ALA A 236 -6.44 -1.99 13.23
C ALA A 236 -6.19 -0.87 12.21
N ASP A 237 -6.58 -1.11 10.97
CA ASP A 237 -6.37 -0.25 9.81
C ASP A 237 -7.57 -0.34 8.85
N GLN A 238 -7.65 0.57 7.89
CA GLN A 238 -8.57 0.52 6.77
C GLN A 238 -7.82 0.76 5.46
N ILE A 239 -7.85 -0.24 4.58
CA ILE A 239 -7.14 -0.25 3.30
C ILE A 239 -8.14 -0.28 2.14
N ARG A 240 -7.94 0.52 1.09
CA ARG A 240 -8.73 0.36 -0.14
C ARG A 240 -8.20 -0.84 -0.94
N PRO A 241 -9.07 -1.64 -1.55
CA PRO A 241 -8.65 -2.65 -2.52
C PRO A 241 -7.77 -2.04 -3.62
N GLY A 242 -6.66 -2.69 -3.96
CA GLY A 242 -5.63 -2.17 -4.85
C GLY A 242 -4.50 -1.39 -4.16
N GLU A 243 -4.63 -0.99 -2.89
CA GLU A 243 -3.55 -0.35 -2.14
C GLU A 243 -2.50 -1.35 -1.65
N THR A 244 -1.29 -0.83 -1.37
CA THR A 244 -0.30 -1.50 -0.52
C THR A 244 0.06 -0.58 0.64
N HIS A 245 -0.20 -1.02 1.86
CA HIS A 245 0.12 -0.28 3.09
C HIS A 245 1.45 -0.71 3.67
N PHE A 246 2.24 0.27 4.08
CA PHE A 246 3.58 0.10 4.62
C PHE A 246 3.67 0.43 6.11
N TYR A 247 4.30 -0.49 6.85
CA TYR A 247 4.58 -0.40 8.27
C TYR A 247 6.06 -0.69 8.53
N ARG A 248 6.57 -0.26 9.69
CA ARG A 248 7.92 -0.56 10.16
C ARG A 248 7.93 -1.07 11.60
N VAL A 249 8.71 -2.11 11.86
CA VAL A 249 8.85 -2.79 13.15
C VAL A 249 10.33 -2.76 13.55
N PRO A 250 10.71 -2.34 14.76
CA PRO A 250 12.10 -2.34 15.18
C PRO A 250 12.47 -3.76 15.65
N VAL A 251 13.42 -4.39 14.96
CA VAL A 251 13.91 -5.74 15.31
C VAL A 251 15.41 -5.66 15.61
N ASP A 252 15.79 -6.05 16.82
CA ASP A 252 17.17 -6.01 17.28
C ASP A 252 17.90 -7.34 17.10
N TRP A 253 19.22 -7.37 17.33
CA TRP A 253 20.01 -8.60 17.27
C TRP A 253 19.46 -9.65 18.26
N GLY A 254 19.40 -10.90 17.82
CA GLY A 254 18.82 -12.01 18.57
C GLY A 254 17.28 -12.09 18.56
N GLN A 255 16.58 -11.10 17.98
CA GLN A 255 15.12 -11.09 17.87
C GLN A 255 14.64 -11.54 16.49
N ARG A 256 13.42 -12.06 16.41
CA ARG A 256 12.70 -12.31 15.16
C ARG A 256 11.37 -11.57 15.11
N LEU A 257 10.83 -11.44 13.91
CA LEU A 257 9.51 -10.90 13.63
C LEU A 257 8.56 -12.01 13.16
N ASP A 258 7.41 -12.10 13.82
CA ASP A 258 6.27 -12.93 13.46
C ASP A 258 5.07 -11.98 13.24
N ALA A 259 4.43 -11.99 12.07
CA ALA A 259 3.34 -11.07 11.74
C ALA A 259 2.23 -11.72 10.91
N THR A 260 0.99 -11.29 11.11
CA THR A 260 -0.18 -11.70 10.31
C THR A 260 -1.02 -10.48 9.95
N ALA A 261 -1.49 -10.44 8.72
CA ALA A 261 -2.52 -9.53 8.23
C ALA A 261 -3.85 -10.30 8.08
N GLU A 262 -4.95 -9.72 8.55
CA GLU A 262 -6.26 -10.38 8.61
C GLU A 262 -7.33 -9.49 7.94
N LEU A 263 -8.01 -10.02 6.92
CA LEU A 263 -9.24 -9.41 6.39
C LEU A 263 -10.44 -10.03 7.11
N SER A 264 -11.30 -9.18 7.69
CA SER A 264 -12.53 -9.63 8.34
C SER A 264 -13.51 -10.27 7.34
N ALA A 265 -14.40 -11.14 7.84
CA ALA A 265 -15.51 -11.67 7.05
C ALA A 265 -16.43 -10.55 6.52
N ALA A 266 -16.95 -10.73 5.31
CA ALA A 266 -17.86 -9.81 4.65
C ALA A 266 -19.27 -9.89 5.24
N LYS A 267 -20.01 -8.78 5.21
CA LYS A 267 -21.38 -8.70 5.76
C LYS A 267 -22.46 -9.18 4.78
N THR A 268 -22.07 -9.47 3.55
CA THR A 268 -22.93 -9.88 2.42
C THR A 268 -22.12 -10.84 1.54
N GLY A 269 -22.71 -11.96 1.11
CA GLY A 269 -21.97 -13.00 0.41
C GLY A 269 -22.79 -13.83 -0.56
N GLU A 270 -22.87 -13.36 -1.81
CA GLU A 270 -23.02 -14.19 -3.01
C GLU A 270 -22.10 -13.60 -4.09
N ALA A 271 -20.80 -13.88 -3.98
CA ALA A 271 -19.79 -13.44 -4.93
C ALA A 271 -18.69 -14.50 -5.08
N ALA A 272 -18.11 -14.61 -6.28
CA ALA A 272 -16.99 -15.52 -6.52
C ALA A 272 -15.74 -15.07 -5.75
N GLY A 273 -15.05 -16.04 -5.14
CA GLY A 273 -13.83 -15.82 -4.37
C GLY A 273 -12.69 -15.18 -5.18
N VAL A 274 -11.71 -14.65 -4.46
CA VAL A 274 -10.51 -14.00 -5.00
C VAL A 274 -9.29 -14.77 -4.50
N ASN A 275 -8.52 -15.38 -5.40
CA ASN A 275 -7.43 -16.30 -5.01
C ASN A 275 -6.22 -15.57 -4.40
N ASP A 276 -5.80 -14.46 -5.00
CA ASP A 276 -4.67 -13.68 -4.52
C ASP A 276 -5.15 -12.44 -3.76
N ALA A 277 -6.03 -12.60 -2.77
CA ALA A 277 -6.80 -11.50 -2.19
C ALA A 277 -6.02 -10.62 -1.20
N LEU A 278 -5.20 -11.24 -0.35
CA LEU A 278 -4.44 -10.59 0.71
C LEU A 278 -2.99 -11.08 0.69
N GLY A 279 -2.04 -10.18 0.47
CA GLY A 279 -0.61 -10.48 0.57
C GLY A 279 0.05 -9.76 1.74
N LEU A 280 0.87 -10.48 2.51
CA LEU A 280 1.77 -9.90 3.51
C LEU A 280 3.22 -10.17 3.10
N ARG A 281 4.01 -9.11 2.94
CA ARG A 281 5.45 -9.20 2.59
C ARG A 281 6.29 -8.50 3.65
N VAL A 282 7.44 -9.09 3.96
CA VAL A 282 8.39 -8.57 4.94
C VAL A 282 9.69 -8.18 4.24
N PHE A 283 10.21 -7.00 4.51
CA PHE A 283 11.50 -6.53 4.01
C PHE A 283 12.43 -6.18 5.16
N ASN A 284 13.73 -6.42 4.99
CA ASN A 284 14.75 -6.04 5.97
C ASN A 284 15.14 -4.54 5.87
N PRO A 285 16.03 -4.03 6.74
CA PRO A 285 16.44 -2.62 6.72
C PRO A 285 17.02 -2.14 5.37
N ALA A 286 17.67 -3.05 4.62
CA ALA A 286 18.16 -2.80 3.26
C ALA A 286 17.08 -3.00 2.16
N ARG A 287 15.80 -3.06 2.54
CA ARG A 287 14.62 -3.29 1.67
C ARG A 287 14.64 -4.59 0.87
N GLY A 288 15.34 -5.61 1.37
CA GLY A 288 15.36 -6.94 0.76
C GLY A 288 14.23 -7.81 1.28
N LEU A 289 13.50 -8.44 0.36
CA LEU A 289 12.35 -9.27 0.66
C LEU A 289 12.79 -10.52 1.45
N THR A 290 12.32 -10.72 2.68
CA THR A 290 12.85 -11.79 3.54
C THR A 290 12.37 -13.19 3.17
N LYS A 291 11.23 -13.32 2.49
CA LYS A 291 10.64 -14.61 2.08
C LYS A 291 9.83 -14.38 0.79
N LYS A 292 9.65 -15.42 -0.05
CA LYS A 292 8.74 -15.31 -1.21
C LYS A 292 7.36 -14.81 -0.76
N SER A 293 6.68 -14.06 -1.62
CA SER A 293 5.34 -13.56 -1.31
C SER A 293 4.38 -14.73 -1.15
N SER A 294 3.55 -14.72 -0.11
CA SER A 294 2.28 -15.45 -0.08
C SER A 294 1.14 -14.46 -0.27
N PHE A 295 0.17 -14.87 -1.07
CA PHE A 295 -1.14 -14.26 -1.14
C PHE A 295 -2.16 -15.32 -0.77
N GLU A 296 -3.13 -14.94 0.05
CA GLU A 296 -4.18 -15.82 0.54
C GLU A 296 -5.51 -15.54 -0.15
N ALA A 297 -6.31 -16.59 -0.31
CA ALA A 297 -7.63 -16.50 -0.92
C ALA A 297 -8.67 -15.87 0.02
N TYR A 298 -9.69 -15.24 -0.55
CA TYR A 298 -10.80 -14.64 0.17
C TYR A 298 -12.13 -15.01 -0.48
N GLU A 299 -12.99 -15.69 0.29
CA GLU A 299 -14.31 -16.19 -0.14
C GLU A 299 -15.48 -15.51 0.60
N GLY A 300 -15.24 -14.32 1.18
CA GLY A 300 -16.19 -13.65 2.07
C GLY A 300 -16.07 -14.04 3.54
N GLN A 301 -15.28 -15.08 3.85
CA GLN A 301 -14.87 -15.43 5.22
C GLN A 301 -13.54 -14.79 5.60
N GLU A 302 -13.16 -14.85 6.87
CA GLU A 302 -11.88 -14.31 7.34
C GLU A 302 -10.68 -14.96 6.62
N ALA A 303 -9.73 -14.15 6.15
CA ALA A 303 -8.49 -14.61 5.51
C ALA A 303 -7.28 -14.02 6.23
N GLN A 304 -6.22 -14.82 6.40
CA GLN A 304 -5.05 -14.48 7.21
C GLN A 304 -3.73 -14.74 6.46
N ALA A 305 -3.05 -13.68 6.01
CA ALA A 305 -1.73 -13.78 5.39
C ALA A 305 -0.64 -13.65 6.47
N GLY A 306 0.09 -14.74 6.73
CA GLY A 306 1.14 -14.82 7.75
C GLY A 306 2.56 -14.73 7.19
N ALA A 307 3.47 -14.12 7.96
CA ALA A 307 4.89 -14.05 7.67
C ALA A 307 5.74 -14.21 8.94
N ASP A 308 6.68 -15.15 8.90
CA ASP A 308 7.66 -15.44 9.95
C ASP A 308 9.09 -15.16 9.47
N THR A 309 10.00 -14.98 10.43
CA THR A 309 11.42 -14.75 10.15
C THR A 309 12.32 -15.51 11.13
N VAL A 310 13.60 -15.67 10.78
CA VAL A 310 14.61 -16.20 11.70
C VAL A 310 15.21 -15.08 12.57
N PRO A 311 15.74 -15.38 13.76
CA PRO A 311 16.43 -14.39 14.59
C PRO A 311 17.54 -13.65 13.84
N VAL A 312 17.53 -12.32 13.97
CA VAL A 312 18.52 -11.41 13.40
C VAL A 312 19.90 -11.72 14.00
N ALA A 313 20.86 -12.11 13.16
CA ALA A 313 22.24 -12.34 13.58
C ALA A 313 23.20 -12.01 12.44
N TYR A 314 24.33 -11.37 12.76
CA TYR A 314 25.25 -10.85 11.74
C TYR A 314 25.71 -11.95 10.78
N GLY A 315 26.11 -13.11 11.31
CA GLY A 315 26.60 -14.25 10.53
C GLY A 315 25.58 -14.87 9.58
N ASN A 316 24.28 -14.58 9.74
CA ASN A 316 23.23 -15.08 8.83
C ASN A 316 23.51 -14.72 7.36
N ARG A 317 24.17 -13.58 7.08
CA ARG A 317 24.57 -13.16 5.71
C ARG A 317 25.38 -14.23 4.94
N SER A 318 26.11 -15.06 5.67
CA SER A 318 26.98 -16.14 5.17
C SER A 318 26.38 -17.53 5.39
N ALA A 319 25.12 -17.63 5.85
CA ALA A 319 24.44 -18.90 6.01
C ALA A 319 24.39 -19.66 4.68
N ARG A 320 24.70 -20.96 4.75
CA ARG A 320 24.53 -21.90 3.62
C ARG A 320 23.06 -22.28 3.40
N ALA A 321 22.20 -21.97 4.37
CA ALA A 321 20.76 -22.15 4.31
C ALA A 321 20.08 -21.17 3.35
N ASP A 322 18.76 -21.25 3.26
CA ASP A 322 17.94 -20.47 2.35
C ASP A 322 18.18 -18.95 2.43
N TYR A 323 17.89 -18.29 1.31
CA TYR A 323 17.99 -16.83 1.16
C TYR A 323 17.24 -16.06 2.28
N SER A 324 16.16 -16.63 2.82
CA SER A 324 15.40 -16.06 3.93
C SER A 324 16.15 -15.98 5.26
N VAL A 325 17.12 -16.87 5.49
CA VAL A 325 18.06 -16.74 6.61
C VAL A 325 18.99 -15.56 6.35
N ARG A 326 19.55 -15.48 5.14
CA ARG A 326 20.57 -14.48 4.76
C ARG A 326 20.08 -13.04 4.83
N THR A 327 18.79 -12.80 4.58
CA THR A 327 18.15 -11.48 4.73
C THR A 327 17.96 -11.04 6.18
N MET A 328 18.03 -11.95 7.16
CA MET A 328 17.92 -11.63 8.59
C MET A 328 19.30 -11.33 9.21
N SER A 329 20.05 -10.43 8.59
CA SER A 329 21.47 -10.15 8.95
C SER A 329 21.76 -8.71 9.41
N PHE A 330 20.72 -7.93 9.71
CA PHE A 330 20.79 -6.54 10.17
C PHE A 330 19.81 -6.29 11.31
N ALA A 331 20.25 -5.73 12.44
CA ALA A 331 19.32 -5.04 13.33
C ALA A 331 18.84 -3.74 12.66
N GLY A 332 17.60 -3.33 12.92
CA GLY A 332 17.03 -2.13 12.32
C GLY A 332 15.52 -2.18 12.15
N TRP A 333 15.03 -1.27 11.31
CA TRP A 333 13.63 -1.23 10.89
C TRP A 333 13.36 -2.30 9.83
N TYR A 334 12.56 -3.31 10.19
CA TYR A 334 11.95 -4.24 9.25
C TYR A 334 10.62 -3.70 8.79
N TYR A 335 10.28 -3.88 7.51
CA TYR A 335 9.07 -3.33 6.92
C TYR A 335 8.04 -4.41 6.64
N LEU A 336 6.78 -4.16 6.97
CA LEU A 336 5.64 -4.97 6.52
C LEU A 336 4.94 -4.22 5.38
N ALA A 337 4.69 -4.89 4.26
CA ALA A 337 3.86 -4.40 3.18
C ALA A 337 2.62 -5.30 3.05
N VAL A 338 1.44 -4.76 3.35
CA VAL A 338 0.16 -5.45 3.17
C VAL A 338 -0.48 -4.97 1.88
N THR A 339 -0.71 -5.89 0.94
CA THR A 339 -1.36 -5.61 -0.35
C THR A 339 -2.74 -6.27 -0.36
N VAL A 340 -3.79 -5.52 -0.72
CA VAL A 340 -5.15 -6.07 -0.93
C VAL A 340 -5.51 -6.00 -2.41
N ASN A 341 -6.04 -7.08 -2.95
CA ASN A 341 -6.42 -7.21 -4.35
C ASN A 341 -7.63 -6.31 -4.69
N PRO A 342 -7.63 -5.55 -5.81
CA PRO A 342 -8.78 -4.73 -6.20
C PRO A 342 -10.10 -5.51 -6.37
N ASP A 343 -10.04 -6.80 -6.70
CA ASP A 343 -11.22 -7.67 -6.81
C ASP A 343 -11.96 -7.88 -5.46
N VAL A 344 -11.34 -7.56 -4.32
CA VAL A 344 -12.01 -7.61 -3.00
C VAL A 344 -13.19 -6.61 -2.92
N THR A 345 -13.29 -5.64 -3.85
CA THR A 345 -14.50 -4.78 -4.03
C THR A 345 -15.78 -5.52 -4.41
N ARG A 346 -15.69 -6.80 -4.79
CA ARG A 346 -16.84 -7.71 -4.92
C ARG A 346 -17.55 -7.93 -3.57
N PHE A 347 -16.80 -7.90 -2.47
CA PHE A 347 -17.30 -8.14 -1.11
C PHE A 347 -17.46 -6.88 -0.26
N PHE A 348 -16.70 -5.81 -0.57
CA PHE A 348 -16.69 -4.56 0.20
C PHE A 348 -16.92 -3.33 -0.69
N LYS A 349 -17.55 -2.29 -0.13
CA LYS A 349 -17.67 -0.97 -0.76
C LYS A 349 -16.80 0.02 0.00
N GLY A 350 -15.83 0.63 -0.68
CA GLY A 350 -14.83 1.52 -0.08
C GLY A 350 -13.68 0.75 0.58
N THR A 351 -13.25 1.22 1.76
CA THR A 351 -12.18 0.61 2.54
C THR A 351 -12.59 -0.72 3.18
N VAL A 352 -11.63 -1.63 3.29
CA VAL A 352 -11.76 -2.92 3.97
C VAL A 352 -11.11 -2.83 5.35
N PRO A 353 -11.75 -3.30 6.44
CA PRO A 353 -11.12 -3.44 7.74
C PRO A 353 -9.97 -4.44 7.69
N LEU A 354 -8.78 -4.01 8.11
CA LEU A 354 -7.58 -4.82 8.21
C LEU A 354 -7.15 -4.90 9.67
N THR A 355 -6.81 -6.10 10.14
CA THR A 355 -6.13 -6.28 11.44
C THR A 355 -4.72 -6.80 11.20
N LEU A 356 -3.71 -6.15 11.81
CA LEU A 356 -2.35 -6.67 11.87
C LEU A 356 -2.04 -7.19 13.28
N ARG A 357 -1.60 -8.44 13.37
CA ARG A 357 -0.97 -9.00 14.58
C ARG A 357 0.53 -8.97 14.38
N VAL A 358 1.27 -8.31 15.27
CA VAL A 358 2.72 -8.18 15.19
C VAL A 358 3.34 -8.70 16.47
N ARG A 359 4.36 -9.57 16.38
CA ARG A 359 5.13 -10.05 17.51
C ARG A 359 6.61 -10.00 17.21
N ILE A 360 7.34 -9.26 18.04
CA ILE A 360 8.79 -9.34 18.13
C ILE A 360 9.10 -10.40 19.20
N SER A 361 9.75 -11.49 18.79
CA SER A 361 10.08 -12.63 19.64
C SER A 361 11.58 -12.68 19.91
N GLY A 362 11.98 -13.12 21.11
CA GLY A 362 13.39 -13.24 21.51
C GLY A 362 13.95 -12.00 22.22
N THR A 363 15.01 -12.21 23.01
CA THR A 363 15.69 -11.16 23.77
C THR A 363 16.66 -10.41 22.85
N ALA A 364 16.64 -9.08 22.90
CA ALA A 364 17.65 -8.24 22.25
C ALA A 364 19.06 -8.54 22.83
N LYS A 365 20.06 -8.60 21.95
CA LYS A 365 21.46 -8.92 22.29
C LYS A 365 22.41 -7.83 21.81
N ALA A 366 23.63 -7.83 22.34
CA ALA A 366 24.72 -7.10 21.71
C ALA A 366 25.02 -7.72 20.33
N GLY A 367 25.21 -6.86 19.33
CA GLY A 367 25.60 -7.26 17.98
C GLY A 367 27.11 -7.18 17.74
N PRO A 368 27.54 -7.12 16.46
CA PRO A 368 28.92 -6.81 16.10
C PRO A 368 29.29 -5.37 16.47
N THR A 369 30.56 -5.14 16.75
CA THR A 369 31.12 -3.80 16.92
C THR A 369 31.71 -3.30 15.61
N TYR A 370 31.24 -2.12 15.17
CA TYR A 370 31.59 -1.56 13.88
C TYR A 370 32.72 -0.53 13.98
N ASP A 371 33.54 -0.45 12.94
CA ASP A 371 34.50 0.63 12.72
C ASP A 371 33.85 1.78 11.94
N GLY A 372 32.88 2.41 12.62
CA GLY A 372 32.04 3.45 12.07
C GLY A 372 30.66 3.46 12.73
N ASP A 373 29.85 4.43 12.35
CA ASP A 373 28.49 4.59 12.88
C ASP A 373 27.49 3.78 12.03
N ALA A 374 27.28 2.53 12.43
CA ALA A 374 26.34 1.62 11.78
C ALA A 374 24.88 2.05 11.94
N VAL A 375 24.51 2.66 13.07
CA VAL A 375 23.13 3.12 13.32
C VAL A 375 22.77 4.25 12.36
N ARG A 376 23.65 5.24 12.19
CA ARG A 376 23.50 6.31 11.18
C ARG A 376 23.53 5.79 9.75
N ALA A 377 24.21 4.67 9.49
CA ALA A 377 24.18 3.99 8.20
C ALA A 377 22.87 3.18 7.97
N GLY A 378 22.00 3.06 8.98
CA GLY A 378 20.73 2.32 8.95
C GLY A 378 20.83 0.85 9.35
N PHE A 379 21.93 0.44 9.98
CA PHE A 379 22.20 -0.90 10.50
C PHE A 379 22.20 -0.88 12.04
N GLY A 380 21.04 -0.62 12.61
CA GLY A 380 20.80 -0.62 14.05
C GLY A 380 19.55 0.18 14.43
N LEU A 381 19.33 0.33 15.74
CA LEU A 381 18.20 1.04 16.31
C LEU A 381 18.68 1.95 17.46
N THR A 382 18.22 3.21 17.44
CA THR A 382 18.34 4.13 18.58
C THR A 382 17.22 3.87 19.60
N ASP A 383 17.38 4.40 20.81
CA ASP A 383 16.29 4.36 21.78
C ASP A 383 15.12 5.27 21.40
N ALA A 384 15.32 6.24 20.50
CA ALA A 384 14.24 7.02 19.92
C ALA A 384 13.37 6.12 19.02
N ASP A 385 13.97 5.28 18.17
CA ASP A 385 13.24 4.31 17.33
C ASP A 385 12.39 3.35 18.16
N ARG A 386 12.99 2.78 19.23
CA ARG A 386 12.29 1.88 20.17
C ARG A 386 11.12 2.57 20.87
N ARG A 387 11.30 3.83 21.30
CA ARG A 387 10.24 4.64 21.93
C ARG A 387 9.14 5.01 20.94
N GLU A 388 9.48 5.37 19.70
CA GLU A 388 8.53 5.72 18.64
C GLU A 388 7.58 4.55 18.37
N ALA A 389 8.10 3.32 18.21
CA ALA A 389 7.29 2.13 18.00
C ALA A 389 6.41 1.78 19.21
N ALA A 390 6.94 1.85 20.44
CA ALA A 390 6.18 1.52 21.64
C ALA A 390 5.03 2.50 21.88
N GLN A 391 5.32 3.81 21.77
CA GLN A 391 4.32 4.86 21.89
C GLN A 391 3.31 4.81 20.74
N ALA A 392 3.80 4.62 19.51
CA ALA A 392 3.06 4.76 18.26
C ALA A 392 2.17 6.02 18.26
N PRO A 393 2.77 7.23 18.21
CA PRO A 393 2.02 8.48 18.24
C PRO A 393 1.06 8.57 17.05
N ALA A 394 -0.21 8.90 17.30
CA ALA A 394 -1.20 9.09 16.25
C ALA A 394 -0.86 10.32 15.38
N THR A 395 -1.01 10.21 14.05
CA THR A 395 -1.01 11.39 13.15
C THR A 395 -2.42 11.93 12.93
N GLY A 396 -2.54 13.04 12.19
CA GLY A 396 -3.85 13.60 11.82
C GLY A 396 -4.75 12.57 11.12
N ASP A 397 -4.20 11.77 10.21
CA ASP A 397 -4.94 10.71 9.50
C ASP A 397 -5.46 9.63 10.46
N ASP A 398 -4.66 9.25 11.48
CA ASP A 398 -5.08 8.31 12.52
C ASP A 398 -6.26 8.87 13.35
N ALA A 399 -6.27 10.18 13.61
CA ALA A 399 -7.33 10.85 14.36
C ALA A 399 -8.63 11.00 13.56
N VAL A 400 -8.55 11.31 12.26
CA VAL A 400 -9.72 11.44 11.37
C VAL A 400 -10.43 10.09 11.21
N ALA A 401 -9.69 9.01 10.98
CA ALA A 401 -10.29 7.67 10.84
C ALA A 401 -10.91 7.16 12.16
N ALA A 402 -10.28 7.43 13.31
CA ALA A 402 -10.86 7.14 14.62
C ALA A 402 -12.12 7.98 14.92
N ALA A 403 -12.17 9.24 14.44
CA ALA A 403 -13.34 10.10 14.56
C ALA A 403 -14.51 9.62 13.69
N ASP A 404 -14.27 9.19 12.45
CA ASP A 404 -15.31 8.68 11.54
C ASP A 404 -16.00 7.41 12.09
N ASP A 405 -15.26 6.49 12.73
CA ASP A 405 -15.88 5.34 13.43
C ASP A 405 -16.70 5.79 14.67
N THR A 406 -16.19 6.78 15.41
CA THR A 406 -16.88 7.34 16.60
C THR A 406 -18.16 8.08 16.21
N ASP A 407 -18.15 8.87 15.13
CA ASP A 407 -19.31 9.63 14.67
C ASP A 407 -20.33 8.74 13.96
N LYS A 408 -19.93 7.65 13.29
CA LYS A 408 -20.85 6.58 12.87
C LYS A 408 -21.56 5.93 14.07
N GLY A 409 -20.86 5.76 15.20
CA GLY A 409 -21.45 5.34 16.47
C GLY A 409 -22.47 6.35 17.01
N ARG A 410 -22.13 7.64 17.02
CA ARG A 410 -23.01 8.73 17.51
C ARG A 410 -24.22 8.96 16.61
N LEU A 411 -24.05 8.95 15.29
CA LEU A 411 -25.14 9.07 14.32
C LEU A 411 -26.15 7.93 14.45
N ARG A 412 -25.69 6.69 14.72
CA ARG A 412 -26.58 5.57 15.04
C ARG A 412 -27.36 5.82 16.35
N LEU A 413 -26.69 6.29 17.41
CA LEU A 413 -27.34 6.60 18.68
C LEU A 413 -28.40 7.71 18.52
N VAL A 414 -28.09 8.78 17.79
CA VAL A 414 -29.04 9.86 17.45
C VAL A 414 -30.21 9.32 16.62
N GLY A 415 -29.96 8.39 15.69
CA GLY A 415 -31.01 7.69 14.95
C GLY A 415 -31.96 6.90 15.86
N TYR A 416 -31.45 6.12 16.81
CA TYR A 416 -32.32 5.39 17.76
C TYR A 416 -33.13 6.33 18.66
N VAL A 417 -32.54 7.44 19.11
CA VAL A 417 -33.24 8.44 19.94
C VAL A 417 -34.34 9.16 19.15
N SER A 418 -34.12 9.49 17.86
CA SER A 418 -35.14 10.16 17.04
C SER A 418 -36.34 9.27 16.74
N TYR A 419 -36.14 7.96 16.53
CA TYR A 419 -37.26 7.00 16.43
C TYR A 419 -38.07 6.90 17.73
N ALA A 420 -37.42 6.90 18.90
CA ALA A 420 -38.10 6.85 20.19
C ALA A 420 -38.96 8.11 20.45
N VAL A 421 -38.43 9.30 20.14
CA VAL A 421 -39.18 10.56 20.24
C VAL A 421 -40.35 10.61 19.26
N GLY A 422 -40.16 10.15 18.02
CA GLY A 422 -41.23 10.06 17.02
C GLY A 422 -42.37 9.14 17.48
N ALA A 423 -42.05 7.96 18.04
CA ALA A 423 -43.05 7.04 18.57
C ALA A 423 -43.85 7.64 19.75
N LEU A 424 -43.18 8.35 20.67
CA LEU A 424 -43.84 9.03 21.80
C LEU A 424 -44.77 10.15 21.33
N LEU A 425 -44.39 10.92 20.30
CA LEU A 425 -45.24 11.96 19.71
C LEU A 425 -46.49 11.36 19.05
N LEU A 426 -46.36 10.24 18.33
CA LEU A 426 -47.50 9.54 17.71
C LEU A 426 -48.45 8.95 18.76
N LEU A 427 -47.92 8.38 19.86
CA LEU A 427 -48.72 7.90 20.98
C LEU A 427 -49.44 9.05 21.71
N GLY A 428 -48.76 10.19 21.92
CA GLY A 428 -49.36 11.40 22.49
C GLY A 428 -50.49 11.95 21.61
N LEU A 429 -50.28 12.01 20.29
CA LEU A 429 -51.29 12.46 19.32
C LEU A 429 -52.48 11.50 19.25
N GLY A 430 -52.24 10.19 19.29
CA GLY A 430 -53.28 9.15 19.38
C GLY A 430 -54.11 9.26 20.66
N GLY A 431 -53.47 9.47 21.81
CA GLY A 431 -54.15 9.71 23.08
C GLY A 431 -54.98 11.00 23.08
N TRP A 432 -54.43 12.10 22.54
CA TRP A 432 -55.11 13.39 22.44
C TRP A 432 -56.33 13.34 21.52
N THR A 433 -56.22 12.71 20.35
CA THR A 433 -57.35 12.57 19.40
C THR A 433 -58.46 11.67 19.95
N LEU A 434 -58.13 10.61 20.70
CA LEU A 434 -59.12 9.81 21.44
C LEU A 434 -59.82 10.60 22.55
N ALA A 435 -59.07 11.40 23.31
CA ALA A 435 -59.63 12.26 24.37
C ALA A 435 -60.54 13.36 23.79
N ALA A 436 -60.16 13.98 22.68
CA ALA A 436 -60.96 14.97 21.97
C ALA A 436 -62.27 14.37 21.45
N ARG A 437 -62.24 13.17 20.84
CA ARG A 437 -63.46 12.46 20.38
C ARG A 437 -64.40 12.06 21.52
N ARG A 438 -63.90 11.81 22.74
CA ARG A 438 -64.72 11.51 23.92
C ARG A 438 -65.33 12.75 24.59
N ARG A 439 -64.96 13.96 24.18
CA ARG A 439 -65.43 15.23 24.78
C ARG A 439 -66.43 16.01 23.92
N ALA A 440 -66.90 15.46 22.80
CA ALA A 440 -67.97 16.06 22.01
C ALA A 440 -69.35 15.78 22.64
N PRO A 441 -70.08 16.78 23.19
CA PRO A 441 -71.45 16.60 23.66
C PRO A 441 -72.41 16.62 22.46
N ALA A 442 -73.55 15.94 22.59
CA ALA A 442 -74.61 15.97 21.59
C ALA A 442 -75.22 17.38 21.44
N ALA A 443 -75.72 17.68 20.24
CA ALA A 443 -76.28 18.97 19.89
C ALA A 443 -77.62 19.28 20.59
N ALA A 444 -77.89 20.56 20.83
CA ALA A 444 -79.21 21.10 21.15
C ALA A 444 -79.47 22.39 20.35
N ALA A 445 -80.74 22.64 20.01
CA ALA A 445 -81.18 23.55 18.95
C ALA A 445 -81.52 24.98 19.46
N PRO A 446 -81.89 25.95 18.59
CA PRO A 446 -81.85 27.39 18.91
C PRO A 446 -83.12 27.95 19.56
N ALA A 447 -83.01 29.15 20.15
CA ALA A 447 -84.12 29.96 20.66
C ALA A 447 -84.06 31.42 20.15
N SER A 448 -85.20 32.12 20.15
CA SER A 448 -85.47 33.24 19.24
C SER A 448 -85.82 34.59 19.90
N GLY A 449 -85.05 35.65 19.56
CA GLY A 449 -85.43 37.08 19.61
C GLY A 449 -85.68 37.74 20.99
N PRO A 450 -86.03 39.05 21.06
CA PRO A 450 -86.07 40.05 19.97
C PRO A 450 -85.45 41.46 20.30
N GLY A 451 -85.07 42.21 19.25
CA GLY A 451 -85.46 43.63 19.11
C GLY A 451 -84.58 44.82 19.59
N ARG A 452 -84.31 45.72 18.62
CA ARG A 452 -84.22 47.22 18.67
C ARG A 452 -82.86 47.97 18.68
N HIS A 453 -82.58 48.55 17.50
CA HIS A 453 -82.13 49.93 17.17
C HIS A 453 -81.16 50.74 18.06
N ARG A 454 -80.02 51.18 17.47
CA ARG A 454 -79.65 52.57 17.04
C ARG A 454 -78.13 52.65 16.73
N ARG A 455 -77.74 52.93 15.47
CA ARG A 455 -77.34 54.23 14.86
C ARG A 455 -75.88 54.68 15.09
N TYR A 456 -75.14 54.76 13.96
CA TYR A 456 -74.16 55.78 13.53
C TYR A 456 -72.83 56.02 14.30
N GLY A 457 -71.74 56.03 13.52
CA GLY A 457 -70.42 56.60 13.85
C GLY A 457 -69.34 56.18 12.83
N PRO A 458 -68.90 57.05 11.90
CA PRO A 458 -67.88 56.73 10.89
C PRO A 458 -66.43 56.91 11.41
N PRO A 459 -65.40 56.37 10.70
CA PRO A 459 -64.02 56.33 11.19
C PRO A 459 -63.20 57.58 10.80
N PRO A 460 -62.11 57.88 11.53
CA PRO A 460 -61.01 58.67 11.02
C PRO A 460 -59.98 57.74 10.33
N ALA A 461 -59.61 58.07 9.09
CA ALA A 461 -58.49 57.49 8.39
C ALA A 461 -57.35 58.51 8.28
N TRP A 462 -56.11 58.04 8.42
CA TRP A 462 -54.94 58.49 7.66
C TRP A 462 -53.90 57.37 7.66
#